data_AF-A0A3D1AJH9-F1
#
_entry.id   AF-A0A3D1AJH9-F1
#
_cell.length_a   1.000
_cell.length_b   1.000
_cell.length_c   1.000
_cell.angle_alpha   90.00
_cell.angle_beta   90.00
_cell.angle_gamma   90.00
#
_symmetry.space_group_name_H-M   'P 1'
#
loop_
_entity.id
_entity.type
_entity.pdbx_description
1 polymer ?
#
loop_
_entity_poly.entity_id
_entity_poly.type
_entity_poly.pdbx_seq_one_letter_code
_entity_poly.pdbx_strand_id
1 'polypeptide(L)'
;MAITISSASSSFAVSQLGSSQKSLASSLEKIASGQRINKAADDAAGMTIANSLLSQARGAGQALRNANDAISMAQVADSALGQSTTLVQSIREKALQAANASQTPETRQALQTDINKSLAQLNRIAQNTTYNGQQLLSGTFTGKEVQTGTNSSETIKLSITSAATDKLGDPTLGKLSEINVLSPESTQDAIKIADKALEQIDASRADIGSTQNQLASTLNSLTATSTNLLAAASSITDVDLAEESINFTTMKVLSEAKTFALAQAKNTNKQNILSLLQG
;
A
#
# COMPACT_ATOMS: atom_id res chain seq x y z
N MET A 1 38.95 -21.35 -64.41
CA MET A 1 38.08 -21.05 -63.26
C MET A 1 38.70 -21.69 -62.04
N ALA A 2 39.38 -20.90 -61.20
CA ALA A 2 40.00 -21.40 -59.99
C ALA A 2 38.90 -21.70 -58.97
N ILE A 3 38.69 -22.98 -58.65
CA ILE A 3 37.91 -23.38 -57.49
C ILE A 3 38.77 -23.02 -56.28
N THR A 4 38.62 -21.80 -55.76
CA THR A 4 39.26 -21.40 -54.51
C THR A 4 38.69 -22.26 -53.38
N ILE A 5 39.58 -23.05 -52.80
CA ILE A 5 39.42 -23.95 -51.65
C ILE A 5 38.45 -23.36 -50.63
N SER A 6 37.28 -23.99 -50.47
CA SER A 6 36.39 -24.19 -49.30
C SER A 6 36.28 -23.18 -48.13
N SER A 7 37.09 -22.12 -48.03
CA SER A 7 37.20 -21.24 -46.86
C SER A 7 36.05 -20.25 -46.76
N ALA A 8 35.59 -19.68 -47.88
CA ALA A 8 34.49 -18.71 -47.88
C ALA A 8 33.13 -19.36 -47.56
N SER A 9 32.80 -20.48 -48.21
CA SER A 9 31.54 -21.21 -47.99
C SER A 9 31.50 -21.93 -46.64
N SER A 10 32.64 -22.46 -46.16
CA SER A 10 32.72 -23.04 -44.81
C SER A 10 32.74 -21.97 -43.71
N SER A 11 33.37 -20.81 -43.93
CA SER A 11 33.35 -19.68 -43.00
C SER A 11 31.93 -19.12 -42.86
N PHE A 12 31.21 -18.94 -43.97
CA PHE A 12 29.80 -18.55 -43.97
C PHE A 12 28.91 -19.54 -43.20
N ALA A 13 29.10 -20.84 -43.42
CA ALA A 13 28.35 -21.87 -42.70
C ALA A 13 28.66 -21.89 -41.20
N VAL A 14 29.92 -21.67 -40.80
CA VAL A 14 30.33 -21.54 -39.39
C VAL A 14 29.78 -20.27 -38.75
N SER A 15 29.81 -19.12 -39.43
CA SER A 15 29.20 -17.89 -38.92
C SER A 15 27.70 -18.02 -38.75
N GLN A 16 27.04 -18.69 -39.70
CA GLN A 16 25.59 -18.94 -39.66
C GLN A 16 25.18 -19.95 -38.58
N LEU A 17 26.05 -20.91 -38.25
CA LEU A 17 25.89 -21.81 -37.11
C LEU A 17 26.10 -21.07 -35.79
N GLY A 18 27.13 -20.21 -35.72
CA GLY A 18 27.40 -19.38 -34.54
C GLY A 18 26.25 -18.41 -34.24
N SER A 19 25.63 -17.82 -35.26
CA SER A 19 24.44 -16.97 -35.06
C SER A 19 23.25 -17.79 -34.57
N SER A 20 23.02 -19.00 -35.11
CA SER A 20 21.95 -19.90 -34.65
C SER A 20 22.14 -20.38 -33.21
N GLN A 21 23.37 -20.67 -32.78
CA GLN A 21 23.66 -21.02 -31.38
C GLN A 21 23.38 -19.85 -30.43
N LYS A 22 23.72 -18.61 -30.82
CA LYS A 22 23.38 -17.41 -30.04
C LYS A 22 21.86 -17.22 -29.90
N SER A 23 21.12 -17.39 -30.99
CA SER A 23 19.65 -17.29 -30.95
C SER A 23 19.01 -18.39 -30.10
N LEU A 24 19.52 -19.63 -30.18
CA LEU A 24 19.06 -20.73 -29.33
C LEU A 24 19.31 -20.46 -27.84
N ALA A 25 20.49 -19.93 -27.50
CA ALA A 25 20.83 -19.56 -26.13
C ALA A 25 19.93 -18.42 -25.60
N SER A 26 19.63 -17.42 -26.43
CA SER A 26 18.71 -16.34 -26.07
C SER A 26 17.27 -16.83 -25.87
N SER A 27 16.80 -17.73 -26.72
CA SER A 27 15.47 -18.34 -26.60
C SER A 27 15.36 -19.18 -25.31
N LEU A 28 16.40 -19.95 -24.99
CA LEU A 28 16.48 -20.69 -23.73
C LEU A 28 16.48 -19.76 -22.51
N GLU A 29 17.20 -18.63 -22.57
CA GLU A 29 17.22 -17.60 -21.52
C GLU A 29 15.81 -17.02 -21.28
N LYS A 30 15.07 -16.72 -22.36
CA LYS A 30 13.69 -16.23 -22.28
C LYS A 30 12.72 -17.27 -21.72
N ILE A 31 12.81 -18.53 -22.16
CA ILE A 31 11.97 -19.61 -21.64
C ILE A 31 12.26 -19.86 -20.15
N ALA A 32 13.53 -19.86 -19.76
CA ALA A 32 13.94 -20.12 -18.37
C ALA A 32 13.54 -18.98 -17.41
N SER A 33 13.58 -17.73 -17.87
CA SER A 33 13.21 -16.54 -17.09
C SER A 33 11.71 -16.23 -17.14
N GLY A 34 11.00 -16.68 -18.18
CA GLY A 34 9.64 -16.25 -18.49
C GLY A 34 9.55 -14.80 -19.00
N GLN A 35 10.69 -14.14 -19.26
CA GLN A 35 10.75 -12.75 -19.69
C GLN A 35 11.36 -12.62 -21.08
N ARG A 36 10.72 -11.83 -21.92
CA ARG A 36 11.19 -11.41 -23.25
C ARG A 36 12.36 -10.43 -23.14
N ILE A 37 12.34 -9.54 -22.15
CA ILE A 37 13.40 -8.55 -21.87
C ILE A 37 14.14 -8.96 -20.58
N ASN A 38 15.31 -9.56 -20.70
CA ASN A 38 16.13 -9.96 -19.53
C ASN A 38 17.29 -9.01 -19.26
N LYS A 39 17.84 -8.40 -20.32
CA LYS A 39 18.94 -7.45 -20.24
C LYS A 39 18.60 -6.17 -21.00
N ALA A 40 19.23 -5.06 -20.60
CA ALA A 40 19.07 -3.77 -21.26
C ALA A 40 19.43 -3.79 -22.77
N ALA A 41 20.25 -4.76 -23.19
CA ALA A 41 20.60 -4.97 -24.59
C ALA A 41 19.46 -5.58 -25.44
N ASP A 42 18.47 -6.22 -24.81
CA ASP A 42 17.34 -6.82 -25.52
C ASP A 42 16.35 -5.73 -25.99
N ASP A 43 16.04 -4.77 -25.10
CA ASP A 43 15.19 -3.61 -25.37
C ASP A 43 15.38 -2.55 -24.26
N ALA A 44 16.23 -1.55 -24.51
CA ALA A 44 16.55 -0.52 -23.52
C ALA A 44 15.33 0.37 -23.16
N ALA A 45 14.51 0.69 -24.16
CA ALA A 45 13.32 1.52 -23.96
C ALA A 45 12.24 0.74 -23.20
N GLY A 46 11.97 -0.50 -23.62
CA GLY A 46 11.03 -1.40 -22.95
C GLY A 46 11.44 -1.68 -21.50
N MET A 47 12.72 -1.93 -21.23
CA MET A 47 13.22 -2.11 -19.87
C MET A 47 13.05 -0.86 -19.01
N THR A 48 13.26 0.34 -19.56
CA THR A 48 13.09 1.60 -18.83
C THR A 48 11.64 1.83 -18.44
N ILE A 49 10.71 1.62 -19.38
CA ILE A 49 9.27 1.74 -19.12
C ILE A 49 8.83 0.71 -18.09
N ALA A 50 9.22 -0.56 -18.26
CA ALA A 50 8.90 -1.63 -17.33
C ALA A 50 9.41 -1.35 -15.91
N ASN A 51 10.65 -0.86 -15.76
CA ASN A 51 11.20 -0.47 -14.47
C ASN A 51 10.42 0.68 -13.83
N SER A 52 10.00 1.67 -14.61
CA SER A 52 9.15 2.77 -14.13
C SER A 52 7.79 2.25 -13.65
N LEU A 53 7.11 1.42 -14.45
CA LEU A 53 5.82 0.83 -14.09
C LEU A 53 5.93 -0.04 -12.84
N LEU A 54 6.98 -0.85 -12.73
CA LEU A 54 7.24 -1.70 -11.57
C LEU A 54 7.56 -0.86 -10.32
N SER A 55 8.30 0.24 -10.47
CA SER A 55 8.56 1.19 -9.38
C SER A 55 7.25 1.82 -8.87
N GLN A 56 6.39 2.28 -9.79
CA GLN A 56 5.08 2.82 -9.44
C GLN A 56 4.18 1.76 -8.79
N ALA A 57 4.17 0.52 -9.28
CA ALA A 57 3.41 -0.58 -8.68
C ALA A 57 3.89 -0.90 -7.26
N ARG A 58 5.21 -0.93 -7.02
CA ARG A 58 5.79 -1.09 -5.67
C ARG A 58 5.43 0.07 -4.75
N GLY A 59 5.48 1.30 -5.27
CA GLY A 59 5.03 2.50 -4.56
C GLY A 59 3.54 2.41 -4.17
N ALA A 60 2.68 1.99 -5.10
CA ALA A 60 1.25 1.81 -4.87
C ALA A 60 1.01 0.72 -3.82
N GLY A 61 1.78 -0.38 -3.87
CA GLY A 61 1.76 -1.43 -2.86
C GLY A 61 2.13 -0.95 -1.45
N GLN A 62 3.09 -0.02 -1.32
CA GLN A 62 3.40 0.60 -0.03
C GLN A 62 2.31 1.59 0.40
N ALA A 63 1.78 2.40 -0.52
CA ALA A 63 0.67 3.31 -0.24
C ALA A 63 -0.57 2.57 0.26
N LEU A 64 -0.86 1.38 -0.29
CA LEU A 64 -1.93 0.49 0.19
C LEU A 64 -1.70 0.08 1.65
N ARG A 65 -0.47 -0.31 2.03
CA ARG A 65 -0.15 -0.65 3.42
C ARG A 65 -0.31 0.56 4.34
N ASN A 66 0.24 1.71 3.97
CA ASN A 66 0.11 2.95 4.73
C ASN A 66 -1.37 3.35 4.95
N ALA A 67 -2.21 3.21 3.93
CA ALA A 67 -3.63 3.51 4.03
C ALA A 67 -4.36 2.51 4.97
N ASN A 68 -4.02 1.22 4.92
CA ASN A 68 -4.56 0.22 5.86
C ASN A 68 -4.13 0.49 7.31
N ASP A 69 -2.88 0.88 7.54
CA ASP A 69 -2.38 1.27 8.87
C ASP A 69 -3.13 2.49 9.39
N ALA A 70 -3.39 3.49 8.53
CA ALA A 70 -4.17 4.66 8.88
C ALA A 70 -5.64 4.34 9.21
N ILE A 71 -6.28 3.43 8.47
CA ILE A 71 -7.63 2.94 8.80
C ILE A 71 -7.63 2.25 10.16
N SER A 72 -6.65 1.38 10.41
CA SER A 72 -6.53 0.65 11.68
C SER A 72 -6.36 1.61 12.86
N MET A 73 -5.50 2.62 12.70
CA MET A 73 -5.29 3.66 13.69
C MET A 73 -6.56 4.51 13.92
N ALA A 74 -7.26 4.90 12.85
CA ALA A 74 -8.53 5.60 12.93
C ALA A 74 -9.61 4.78 13.64
N GLN A 75 -9.67 3.46 13.42
CA GLN A 75 -10.60 2.55 14.11
C GLN A 75 -10.32 2.43 15.61
N VAL A 76 -9.04 2.37 16.01
CA VAL A 76 -8.65 2.39 17.42
C VAL A 76 -9.10 3.69 18.09
N ALA A 77 -8.91 4.82 17.41
CA ALA A 77 -9.37 6.12 17.90
C ALA A 77 -10.90 6.19 18.02
N ASP A 78 -11.64 5.80 16.98
CA ASP A 78 -13.12 5.82 16.99
C ASP A 78 -13.68 4.91 18.10
N SER A 79 -13.10 3.73 18.28
CA SER A 79 -13.52 2.80 19.35
C SER A 79 -13.35 3.41 20.75
N ALA A 80 -12.22 4.08 20.98
CA ALA A 80 -11.95 4.77 22.25
C ALA A 80 -12.82 6.03 22.43
N LEU A 81 -13.12 6.75 21.34
CA LEU A 81 -14.08 7.87 21.37
C LEU A 81 -15.49 7.38 21.67
N GLY A 82 -15.91 6.21 21.16
CA GLY A 82 -17.20 5.61 21.51
C GLY A 82 -17.32 5.31 23.01
N GLN A 83 -16.27 4.78 23.64
CA GLN A 83 -16.24 4.62 25.11
C GLN A 83 -16.28 5.96 25.84
N SER A 84 -15.61 6.98 25.28
CA SER A 84 -15.63 8.34 25.83
C SER A 84 -17.04 8.94 25.75
N THR A 85 -17.75 8.78 24.64
CA THR A 85 -19.16 9.18 24.47
C THR A 85 -20.04 8.56 25.57
N THR A 86 -19.93 7.25 25.82
CA THR A 86 -20.70 6.58 26.88
C THR A 86 -20.41 7.15 28.28
N LEU A 87 -19.15 7.47 28.58
CA LEU A 87 -18.78 8.08 29.86
C LEU A 87 -19.33 9.51 30.01
N VAL A 88 -19.27 10.32 28.95
CA VAL A 88 -19.84 11.68 28.97
C VAL A 88 -21.36 11.64 29.08
N GLN A 89 -22.03 10.69 28.41
CA GLN A 89 -23.46 10.43 28.57
C GLN A 89 -23.80 10.08 30.03
N SER A 90 -23.01 9.21 30.68
CA SER A 90 -23.19 8.90 32.11
C SER A 90 -22.97 10.11 33.02
N ILE A 91 -22.00 10.98 32.72
CA ILE A 91 -21.79 12.24 33.45
C ILE A 91 -23.02 13.14 33.31
N ARG A 92 -23.55 13.27 32.09
CA ARG A 92 -24.76 14.04 31.80
C ARG A 92 -25.98 13.51 32.56
N GLU A 93 -26.18 12.20 32.57
CA GLU A 93 -27.27 11.55 33.32
C GLU A 93 -27.18 11.84 34.82
N LYS A 94 -25.97 11.74 35.40
CA LYS A 94 -25.74 12.07 36.82
C LYS A 94 -25.95 13.55 37.11
N ALA A 95 -25.57 14.44 36.20
CA ALA A 95 -25.86 15.87 36.32
C ALA A 95 -27.37 16.14 36.27
N LEU A 96 -28.11 15.52 35.34
CA LEU A 96 -29.57 15.59 35.32
C LEU A 96 -30.19 15.04 36.62
N GLN A 97 -29.65 13.96 37.17
CA GLN A 97 -30.10 13.40 38.43
C GLN A 97 -29.86 14.37 39.60
N ALA A 98 -28.71 15.05 39.63
CA ALA A 98 -28.33 16.04 40.64
C ALA A 98 -29.17 17.33 40.57
N ALA A 99 -29.70 17.66 39.38
CA ALA A 99 -30.52 18.83 39.13
C ALA A 99 -31.92 18.73 39.77
N ASN A 100 -32.36 17.51 40.12
CA ASN A 100 -33.67 17.32 40.75
C ASN A 100 -33.74 17.97 42.13
N ALA A 101 -34.88 18.62 42.41
CA ALA A 101 -35.14 19.30 43.68
C ALA A 101 -35.22 18.35 44.88
N SER A 102 -35.46 17.04 44.65
CA SER A 102 -35.50 16.01 45.69
C SER A 102 -34.12 15.58 46.21
N GLN A 103 -33.03 16.04 45.58
CA GLN A 103 -31.67 15.72 46.00
C GLN A 103 -31.23 16.57 47.20
N THR A 104 -30.54 15.94 48.15
CA THR A 104 -29.92 16.63 49.29
C THR A 104 -28.46 16.99 48.97
N PRO A 105 -27.82 17.88 49.76
CA PRO A 105 -26.39 18.16 49.61
C PRO A 105 -25.52 16.90 49.65
N GLU A 106 -25.86 15.94 50.51
CA GLU A 106 -25.12 14.68 50.67
C GLU A 106 -25.26 13.79 49.42
N THR A 107 -26.47 13.69 48.84
CA THR A 107 -26.67 12.89 47.62
C THR A 107 -26.02 13.56 46.41
N ARG A 108 -26.02 14.89 46.32
CA ARG A 108 -25.25 15.63 45.29
C ARG A 108 -23.76 15.40 45.42
N GLN A 109 -23.23 15.33 46.64
CA GLN A 109 -21.82 15.03 46.87
C GLN A 109 -21.45 13.60 46.43
N ALA A 110 -22.34 12.62 46.66
CA ALA A 110 -22.16 11.26 46.14
C ALA A 110 -22.15 11.24 44.60
N LEU A 111 -23.09 11.93 43.95
CA LEU A 111 -23.14 12.07 42.50
C LEU A 111 -21.88 12.75 41.94
N GLN A 112 -21.40 13.82 42.59
CA GLN A 112 -20.15 14.48 42.21
C GLN A 112 -18.95 13.53 42.31
N THR A 113 -18.89 12.70 43.35
CA THR A 113 -17.82 11.70 43.51
C THR A 113 -17.83 10.69 42.35
N ASP A 114 -19.01 10.27 41.93
CA ASP A 114 -19.19 9.38 40.80
C ASP A 114 -18.87 10.04 39.44
N ILE A 115 -19.19 11.33 39.28
CA ILE A 115 -18.76 12.12 38.12
C ILE A 115 -17.24 12.22 38.07
N ASN A 116 -16.59 12.51 39.20
CA ASN A 116 -15.12 12.62 39.29
C ASN A 116 -14.43 11.31 38.88
N LYS A 117 -15.01 10.14 39.21
CA LYS A 117 -14.50 8.84 38.74
C LYS A 117 -14.66 8.67 37.23
N SER A 118 -15.81 9.05 36.66
CA SER A 118 -16.03 9.03 35.21
C SER A 118 -15.05 9.97 34.48
N LEU A 119 -14.78 11.16 35.03
CA LEU A 119 -13.79 12.11 34.49
C LEU A 119 -12.37 11.53 34.54
N ALA A 120 -11.98 10.89 35.65
CA ALA A 120 -10.70 10.21 35.74
C ALA A 120 -10.56 9.08 34.71
N GLN A 121 -11.62 8.31 34.48
CA GLN A 121 -11.63 7.27 33.46
C GLN A 121 -11.53 7.84 32.04
N LEU A 122 -12.21 8.95 31.74
CA LEU A 122 -12.06 9.67 30.47
C LEU A 122 -10.62 10.10 30.21
N ASN A 123 -9.97 10.71 31.21
CA ASN A 123 -8.55 11.06 31.10
C ASN A 123 -7.65 9.84 30.89
N ARG A 124 -7.97 8.71 31.53
CA ARG A 124 -7.24 7.45 31.32
C ARG A 124 -7.38 6.94 29.89
N ILE A 125 -8.58 7.00 29.30
CA ILE A 125 -8.79 6.65 27.88
C ILE A 125 -7.99 7.60 26.98
N ALA A 126 -8.06 8.91 27.25
CA ALA A 126 -7.34 9.90 26.45
C ALA A 126 -5.81 9.68 26.46
N GLN A 127 -5.24 9.30 27.61
CA GLN A 127 -3.80 9.10 27.79
C GLN A 127 -3.30 7.72 27.35
N ASN A 128 -4.11 6.67 27.52
CA ASN A 128 -3.71 5.29 27.26
C ASN A 128 -4.06 4.80 25.85
N THR A 129 -4.93 5.50 25.11
CA THR A 129 -5.22 5.16 23.72
C THR A 129 -4.03 5.55 22.85
N THR A 130 -3.19 4.55 22.56
CA THR A 130 -2.01 4.69 21.71
C THR A 130 -2.05 3.72 20.55
N TYR A 131 -1.47 4.13 19.42
CA TYR A 131 -1.16 3.24 18.30
C TYR A 131 0.33 3.34 18.01
N ASN A 132 1.04 2.20 18.06
CA ASN A 132 2.49 2.14 17.89
C ASN A 132 3.26 3.17 18.76
N GLY A 133 2.84 3.33 20.03
CA GLY A 133 3.43 4.29 20.97
C GLY A 133 3.01 5.75 20.80
N GLN A 134 2.24 6.09 19.76
CA GLN A 134 1.71 7.45 19.55
C GLN A 134 0.36 7.61 20.22
N GLN A 135 0.19 8.64 21.04
CA GLN A 135 -1.10 8.99 21.64
C GLN A 135 -2.04 9.57 20.58
N LEU A 136 -3.26 9.03 20.52
CA LEU A 136 -4.26 9.45 19.53
C LEU A 136 -5.22 10.50 20.09
N LEU A 137 -5.61 10.37 21.36
CA LEU A 137 -6.69 11.16 21.98
C LEU A 137 -6.20 12.26 22.93
N SER A 138 -4.90 12.54 22.96
CA SER A 138 -4.30 13.59 23.79
C SER A 138 -4.44 15.00 23.21
N GLY A 139 -4.90 15.13 21.97
CA GLY A 139 -5.00 16.40 21.24
C GLY A 139 -3.73 16.82 20.50
N THR A 140 -2.64 16.04 20.59
CA THR A 140 -1.41 16.26 19.82
C THR A 140 -1.46 15.63 18.44
N PHE A 141 -2.48 14.81 18.15
CA PHE A 141 -2.63 14.08 16.91
C PHE A 141 -3.39 14.92 15.87
N THR A 142 -2.80 16.04 15.48
CA THR A 142 -3.41 17.00 14.54
C THR A 142 -2.58 17.10 13.27
N GLY A 143 -3.25 17.10 12.12
CA GLY A 143 -2.62 17.29 10.82
C GLY A 143 -1.58 16.23 10.44
N LYS A 144 -1.77 14.97 10.89
CA LYS A 144 -0.85 13.89 10.53
C LYS A 144 -1.10 13.47 9.10
N GLU A 145 -0.05 13.45 8.29
CA GLU A 145 -0.13 13.11 6.87
C GLU A 145 0.16 11.63 6.67
N VAL A 146 -0.74 10.96 5.95
CA VAL A 146 -0.60 9.58 5.53
C VAL A 146 -0.27 9.60 4.05
N GLN A 147 0.91 9.09 3.66
CA GLN A 147 1.29 8.94 2.26
C GLN A 147 0.47 7.81 1.61
N THR A 148 -0.49 8.18 0.78
CA THR A 148 -1.44 7.27 0.13
C THR A 148 -1.31 7.28 -1.40
N GLY A 149 -0.22 7.80 -1.92
CA GLY A 149 0.07 7.78 -3.35
C GLY A 149 1.51 7.41 -3.68
N THR A 150 1.80 7.34 -4.98
CA THR A 150 3.11 6.96 -5.51
C THR A 150 4.02 8.18 -5.68
N ASN A 151 3.45 9.38 -5.82
CA ASN A 151 4.19 10.62 -5.97
C ASN A 151 4.32 11.37 -4.64
N SER A 152 5.29 12.28 -4.60
CA SER A 152 5.46 13.17 -3.45
C SER A 152 4.20 14.00 -3.21
N SER A 153 3.84 14.19 -1.93
CA SER A 153 2.69 14.99 -1.48
C SER A 153 1.30 14.44 -1.80
N GLU A 154 1.18 13.20 -2.29
CA GLU A 154 -0.10 12.49 -2.37
C GLU A 154 -0.48 11.93 -1.00
N THR A 155 -0.95 12.81 -0.12
CA THR A 155 -1.23 12.50 1.29
C THR A 155 -2.67 12.78 1.69
N ILE A 156 -3.20 11.96 2.59
CA ILE A 156 -4.45 12.23 3.31
C ILE A 156 -4.11 12.73 4.71
N LYS A 157 -4.72 13.84 5.12
CA LYS A 157 -4.57 14.39 6.47
C LYS A 157 -5.54 13.70 7.42
N LEU A 158 -5.01 13.17 8.51
CA LEU A 158 -5.77 12.63 9.63
C LEU A 158 -5.55 13.52 10.85
N SER A 159 -6.66 14.01 11.40
CA SER A 159 -6.68 14.74 12.66
C SER A 159 -7.64 14.03 13.61
N ILE A 160 -7.22 13.89 14.86
CA ILE A 160 -8.01 13.29 15.92
C ILE A 160 -8.08 14.29 17.06
N THR A 161 -9.29 14.73 17.40
CA THR A 161 -9.52 15.68 18.49
C THR A 161 -9.30 14.99 19.83
N SER A 162 -8.92 15.75 20.84
CA SER A 162 -8.68 15.21 22.18
C SER A 162 -9.97 14.71 22.84
N ALA A 163 -9.86 13.61 23.59
CA ALA A 163 -10.89 13.16 24.52
C ALA A 163 -10.59 13.55 25.99
N ALA A 164 -9.53 14.35 26.22
CA ALA A 164 -9.12 14.73 27.56
C ALA A 164 -10.10 15.75 28.17
N THR A 165 -10.37 15.60 29.47
CA THR A 165 -11.37 16.41 30.17
C THR A 165 -11.03 17.90 30.26
N ASP A 166 -9.77 18.27 30.08
CA ASP A 166 -9.27 19.65 30.06
C ASP A 166 -9.33 20.30 28.67
N LYS A 167 -9.69 19.53 27.64
CA LYS A 167 -9.83 19.97 26.24
C LYS A 167 -11.26 19.88 25.74
N LEU A 168 -12.11 19.09 26.41
CA LEU A 168 -13.53 18.99 26.13
C LEU A 168 -14.35 19.96 26.98
N GLY A 169 -15.37 20.56 26.38
CA GLY A 169 -16.30 21.46 27.04
C GLY A 169 -16.57 22.74 26.24
N ASP A 170 -17.16 23.72 26.91
CA ASP A 170 -17.57 24.96 26.27
C ASP A 170 -16.56 26.08 26.61
N PRO A 171 -16.11 26.87 25.61
CA PRO A 171 -15.13 27.93 25.83
C PRO A 171 -15.63 29.07 26.74
N THR A 172 -16.93 29.17 26.97
CA THR A 172 -17.57 30.22 27.80
C THR A 172 -18.05 29.69 29.16
N LEU A 173 -18.55 28.46 29.23
CA LEU A 173 -19.08 27.87 30.47
C LEU A 173 -18.03 27.08 31.26
N GLY A 174 -16.96 26.59 30.61
CA GLY A 174 -15.90 25.84 31.25
C GLY A 174 -15.73 24.42 30.69
N LYS A 175 -14.77 23.70 31.28
CA LYS A 175 -14.30 22.40 30.80
C LYS A 175 -14.97 21.24 31.54
N LEU A 176 -14.90 20.03 30.96
CA LEU A 176 -15.38 18.81 31.60
C LEU A 176 -14.71 18.56 32.97
N SER A 177 -13.43 18.93 33.09
CA SER A 177 -12.66 18.81 34.32
C SER A 177 -13.19 19.67 35.48
N GLU A 178 -13.98 20.69 35.18
CA GLU A 178 -14.46 21.70 36.14
C GLU A 178 -15.94 21.48 36.52
N ILE A 179 -16.55 20.38 36.09
CA ILE A 179 -17.96 20.09 36.35
C ILE A 179 -18.24 20.02 37.86
N ASN A 180 -19.24 20.80 38.29
CA ASN A 180 -19.71 20.85 39.66
C ASN A 180 -21.25 20.72 39.72
N VAL A 181 -21.74 19.70 40.43
CA VAL A 181 -23.18 19.42 40.60
C VAL A 181 -23.68 19.63 42.04
N LEU A 182 -22.93 20.36 42.87
CA LEU A 182 -23.29 20.59 44.27
C LEU A 182 -24.41 21.62 44.46
N SER A 183 -24.59 22.54 43.50
CA SER A 183 -25.66 23.54 43.50
C SER A 183 -26.61 23.38 42.31
N PRO A 184 -27.89 23.75 42.44
CA PRO A 184 -28.83 23.71 41.31
C PRO A 184 -28.36 24.56 40.12
N GLU A 185 -27.79 25.76 40.36
CA GLU A 185 -27.29 26.60 39.26
C GLU A 185 -26.10 25.94 38.55
N SER A 186 -25.07 25.50 39.30
CA SER A 186 -23.88 24.86 38.71
C SER A 186 -24.19 23.57 37.96
N THR A 187 -25.24 22.85 38.39
CA THR A 187 -25.68 21.62 37.73
C THR A 187 -26.26 21.89 36.34
N GLN A 188 -26.94 23.01 36.15
CA GLN A 188 -27.48 23.38 34.83
C GLN A 188 -26.36 23.69 33.83
N ASP A 189 -25.26 24.27 34.31
CA ASP A 189 -24.08 24.51 33.49
C ASP A 189 -23.30 23.23 33.22
N ALA A 190 -23.22 22.31 34.20
CA ALA A 190 -22.64 20.98 34.00
C ALA A 190 -23.32 20.20 32.87
N ILE A 191 -24.66 20.28 32.76
CA ILE A 191 -25.41 19.65 31.67
C ILE A 191 -25.01 20.24 30.32
N LYS A 192 -24.94 21.58 30.21
CA LYS A 192 -24.53 22.26 28.97
C LYS A 192 -23.09 21.92 28.56
N ILE A 193 -22.18 21.88 29.54
CA ILE A 193 -20.78 21.50 29.32
C ILE A 193 -20.69 20.05 28.80
N ALA A 194 -21.46 19.13 29.38
CA ALA A 194 -21.53 17.74 28.92
C ALA A 194 -22.13 17.62 27.51
N ASP A 195 -23.18 18.38 27.19
CA ASP A 195 -23.77 18.43 25.83
C ASP A 195 -22.75 18.94 24.80
N LYS A 196 -22.00 19.98 25.13
CA LYS A 196 -20.96 20.53 24.25
C LYS A 196 -19.79 19.57 24.05
N ALA A 197 -19.42 18.82 25.07
CA ALA A 197 -18.40 17.80 24.95
C ALA A 197 -18.84 16.61 24.08
N LEU A 198 -20.11 16.20 24.18
CA LEU A 198 -20.68 15.19 23.28
C LEU A 198 -20.63 15.69 21.82
N GLU A 199 -21.04 16.93 21.57
CA GLU A 199 -20.97 17.54 20.24
C GLU A 199 -19.55 17.55 19.67
N GLN A 200 -18.53 17.87 20.48
CA GLN A 200 -17.12 17.83 20.07
C GLN A 200 -16.62 16.42 19.77
N ILE A 201 -16.99 15.44 20.60
CA ILE A 201 -16.62 14.04 20.37
C ILE A 201 -17.29 13.53 19.08
N ASP A 202 -18.57 13.81 18.89
CA ASP A 202 -19.33 13.38 17.72
C ASP A 202 -18.79 14.03 16.44
N ALA A 203 -18.42 15.31 16.47
CA ALA A 203 -17.72 15.97 15.36
C ALA A 203 -16.39 15.27 15.03
N SER A 204 -15.58 14.94 16.04
CA SER A 204 -14.33 14.21 15.83
C SER A 204 -14.56 12.81 15.25
N ARG A 205 -15.60 12.09 15.67
CA ARG A 205 -15.94 10.77 15.13
C ARG A 205 -16.44 10.87 13.70
N ALA A 206 -17.20 11.91 13.36
CA ALA A 206 -17.64 12.18 12.00
C ALA A 206 -16.43 12.45 11.07
N ASP A 207 -15.47 13.26 11.52
CA ASP A 207 -14.23 13.53 10.78
C ASP A 207 -13.40 12.27 10.55
N ILE A 208 -13.24 11.44 11.59
CA ILE A 208 -12.57 10.14 11.49
C ILE A 208 -13.30 9.23 10.48
N GLY A 209 -14.62 9.14 10.56
CA GLY A 209 -15.43 8.33 9.65
C GLY A 209 -15.33 8.80 8.19
N SER A 210 -15.33 10.12 7.96
CA SER A 210 -15.12 10.68 6.62
C SER A 210 -13.74 10.33 6.06
N THR A 211 -12.70 10.41 6.91
CA THR A 211 -11.33 10.06 6.54
C THR A 211 -11.18 8.56 6.25
N GLN A 212 -11.85 7.70 7.03
CA GLN A 212 -11.91 6.26 6.76
C GLN A 212 -12.54 5.96 5.39
N ASN A 213 -13.63 6.63 5.04
CA ASN A 213 -14.26 6.48 3.72
C ASN A 213 -13.34 6.95 2.59
N GLN A 214 -12.64 8.07 2.79
CA GLN A 214 -11.65 8.56 1.82
C GLN A 214 -10.50 7.56 1.64
N LEU A 215 -9.98 7.01 2.73
CA LEU A 215 -8.92 5.98 2.71
C LEU A 215 -9.40 4.69 2.02
N ALA A 216 -10.63 4.24 2.29
CA ALA A 216 -11.23 3.07 1.65
C ALA A 216 -11.41 3.25 0.13
N SER A 217 -11.86 4.44 -0.30
CA SER A 217 -11.94 4.77 -1.72
C SER A 217 -10.55 4.78 -2.37
N THR A 218 -9.58 5.40 -1.70
CA THR A 218 -8.18 5.44 -2.17
C THR A 218 -7.56 4.04 -2.26
N LEU A 219 -7.85 3.15 -1.31
CA LEU A 219 -7.41 1.75 -1.35
C LEU A 219 -7.93 1.02 -2.60
N ASN A 220 -9.21 1.20 -2.93
CA ASN A 220 -9.79 0.58 -4.12
C ASN A 220 -9.13 1.12 -5.40
N SER A 221 -8.90 2.43 -5.48
CA SER A 221 -8.22 3.07 -6.61
C SER A 221 -6.75 2.63 -6.74
N LEU A 222 -6.00 2.56 -5.64
CA LEU A 222 -4.62 2.10 -5.62
C LEU A 222 -4.50 0.62 -5.99
N THR A 223 -5.45 -0.22 -5.56
CA THR A 223 -5.46 -1.65 -5.89
C THR A 223 -5.68 -1.87 -7.39
N ALA A 224 -6.62 -1.14 -7.98
CA ALA A 224 -6.85 -1.15 -9.42
C ALA A 224 -5.61 -0.63 -10.18
N THR A 225 -5.04 0.49 -9.72
CA THR A 225 -3.83 1.08 -10.31
C THR A 225 -2.65 0.13 -10.24
N SER A 226 -2.39 -0.50 -9.08
CA SER A 226 -1.31 -1.48 -8.91
C SER A 226 -1.48 -2.68 -9.83
N THR A 227 -2.70 -3.23 -9.94
CA THR A 227 -2.99 -4.35 -10.84
C THR A 227 -2.75 -3.98 -12.30
N ASN A 228 -3.23 -2.81 -12.72
CA ASN A 228 -3.07 -2.32 -14.08
C ASN A 228 -1.60 -2.02 -14.42
N LEU A 229 -0.84 -1.44 -13.49
CA LEU A 229 0.59 -1.18 -13.67
C LEU A 229 1.40 -2.49 -13.77
N LEU A 230 1.08 -3.49 -12.96
CA LEU A 230 1.72 -4.80 -13.04
C LEU A 230 1.37 -5.51 -14.36
N ALA A 231 0.11 -5.45 -14.80
CA ALA A 231 -0.31 -6.00 -16.09
C ALA A 231 0.38 -5.29 -17.26
N ALA A 232 0.51 -3.96 -17.20
CA ALA A 232 1.23 -3.18 -18.21
C ALA A 232 2.73 -3.51 -18.23
N ALA A 233 3.36 -3.69 -17.06
CA ALA A 233 4.75 -4.12 -16.97
C ALA A 233 4.93 -5.53 -17.56
N SER A 234 4.07 -6.47 -17.16
CA SER A 234 4.03 -7.85 -17.66
C SER A 234 3.89 -7.90 -19.18
N SER A 235 2.99 -7.11 -19.78
CA SER A 235 2.84 -7.06 -21.24
C SER A 235 4.11 -6.59 -21.97
N ILE A 236 5.01 -5.87 -21.30
CA ILE A 236 6.27 -5.40 -21.87
C ILE A 236 7.39 -6.42 -21.66
N THR A 237 7.46 -7.01 -20.46
CA THR A 237 8.58 -7.85 -20.02
C THR A 237 8.38 -9.33 -20.28
N ASP A 238 7.15 -9.83 -20.25
CA ASP A 238 6.89 -11.27 -20.21
C ASP A 238 6.91 -11.85 -21.63
N VAL A 239 7.32 -13.11 -21.72
CA VAL A 239 7.35 -13.86 -22.99
C VAL A 239 6.12 -14.75 -23.13
N ASP A 240 5.56 -14.83 -24.33
CA ASP A 240 4.64 -15.92 -24.66
C ASP A 240 5.44 -17.22 -24.77
N LEU A 241 5.34 -18.08 -23.75
CA LEU A 241 6.07 -19.35 -23.71
C LEU A 241 5.65 -20.30 -24.84
N ALA A 242 4.42 -20.23 -25.34
CA ALA A 242 3.98 -21.11 -26.41
C ALA A 242 4.69 -20.74 -27.72
N GLU A 243 4.69 -19.44 -28.05
CA GLU A 243 5.40 -18.94 -29.23
C GLU A 243 6.91 -19.15 -29.12
N GLU A 244 7.51 -18.82 -27.97
CA GLU A 244 8.95 -18.97 -27.77
C GLU A 244 9.38 -20.46 -27.77
N SER A 245 8.54 -21.39 -27.30
CA SER A 245 8.81 -22.83 -27.38
C SER A 245 8.82 -23.37 -28.81
N ILE A 246 7.92 -22.85 -29.67
CA ILE A 246 7.92 -23.17 -31.11
C ILE A 246 9.21 -22.64 -31.74
N ASN A 247 9.54 -21.37 -31.49
CA ASN A 247 10.75 -20.74 -31.99
C ASN A 247 12.02 -21.49 -31.55
N PHE A 248 12.11 -21.85 -30.26
CA PHE A 248 13.19 -22.67 -29.72
C PHE A 248 13.32 -24.00 -30.45
N THR A 249 12.20 -24.71 -30.65
CA THR A 249 12.17 -26.02 -31.31
C THR A 249 12.59 -25.90 -32.78
N THR A 250 12.06 -24.91 -33.51
CA THR A 250 12.46 -24.62 -34.90
C THR A 250 13.94 -24.28 -34.99
N MET A 251 14.47 -23.46 -34.09
CA MET A 251 15.89 -23.11 -34.05
C MET A 251 16.78 -24.31 -33.72
N LYS A 252 16.35 -25.20 -32.82
CA LYS A 252 17.06 -26.42 -32.47
C LYS A 252 17.18 -27.35 -33.68
N VAL A 253 16.06 -27.66 -34.33
CA VAL A 253 16.03 -28.51 -35.55
C VAL A 253 16.87 -27.88 -36.66
N LEU A 254 16.78 -26.56 -36.86
CA LEU A 254 17.58 -25.86 -37.85
C LEU A 254 19.08 -25.90 -37.54
N SER A 255 19.47 -25.80 -36.27
CA SER A 255 20.87 -25.92 -35.84
C SER A 255 21.42 -27.33 -36.07
N GLU A 256 20.63 -28.36 -35.77
CA GLU A 256 20.97 -29.76 -36.06
C GLU A 256 21.14 -29.99 -37.57
N ALA A 257 20.19 -29.49 -38.39
CA ALA A 257 20.26 -29.57 -39.85
C ALA A 257 21.47 -28.82 -40.44
N LYS A 258 21.80 -27.62 -39.92
CA LYS A 258 23.00 -26.86 -40.34
C LYS A 258 24.29 -27.59 -39.98
N THR A 259 24.33 -28.23 -38.82
CA THR A 259 25.49 -29.03 -38.39
C THR A 259 25.69 -30.24 -39.30
N PHE A 260 24.59 -30.93 -39.65
CA PHE A 260 24.60 -32.02 -40.64
C PHE A 260 25.04 -31.54 -42.03
N ALA A 261 24.48 -30.44 -42.52
CA ALA A 261 24.85 -29.86 -43.81
C ALA A 261 26.33 -29.42 -43.87
N LEU A 262 26.85 -28.84 -42.78
CA LEU A 262 28.28 -28.51 -42.65
C LEU A 262 29.16 -29.75 -42.70
N ALA A 263 28.78 -30.82 -42.00
CA ALA A 263 29.49 -32.09 -42.02
C ALA A 263 29.48 -32.71 -43.44
N GLN A 264 28.33 -32.71 -44.12
CA GLN A 264 28.20 -33.18 -45.49
C GLN A 264 29.04 -32.34 -46.46
N ALA A 265 28.94 -31.00 -46.41
CA ALA A 265 29.69 -30.10 -47.30
C ALA A 265 31.22 -30.24 -47.13
N LYS A 266 31.71 -30.49 -45.90
CA LYS A 266 33.13 -30.77 -45.66
C LYS A 266 33.56 -32.13 -46.22
N ASN A 267 32.69 -33.14 -46.18
CA ASN A 267 33.00 -34.49 -46.65
C ASN A 267 32.91 -34.63 -48.18
N THR A 268 31.85 -34.14 -48.83
CA THR A 268 31.67 -34.25 -50.29
C THR A 268 32.72 -33.45 -51.06
N ASN A 269 33.06 -32.24 -50.60
CA ASN A 269 34.09 -31.43 -51.26
C ASN A 269 35.48 -32.08 -51.16
N LYS A 270 35.81 -32.73 -50.04
CA LYS A 270 37.08 -33.46 -49.91
C LYS A 270 37.13 -34.70 -50.81
N GLN A 271 36.04 -35.46 -50.89
CA GLN A 271 35.99 -36.69 -51.69
C GLN A 271 36.02 -36.41 -53.21
N ASN A 272 35.29 -35.40 -53.69
CA ASN A 272 35.31 -35.03 -55.11
C ASN A 272 36.67 -34.44 -55.55
N ILE A 273 37.36 -33.73 -54.65
CA ILE A 273 38.72 -33.21 -54.94
C ILE A 273 39.75 -34.35 -54.91
N LEU A 274 39.63 -35.30 -53.97
CA LEU A 274 40.50 -36.48 -53.94
C LEU A 274 40.31 -37.39 -55.17
N SER A 275 39.08 -37.55 -55.65
CA SER A 275 38.83 -38.34 -56.88
C SER A 275 39.33 -37.64 -58.14
N LEU A 276 39.37 -36.30 -58.18
CA LEU A 276 39.92 -35.51 -59.28
C LEU A 276 41.45 -35.38 -59.25
N LEU A 277 42.10 -35.70 -58.13
CA LEU A 277 43.56 -35.71 -57.97
C LEU A 277 44.17 -37.12 -58.09
N GLN A 278 43.36 -38.18 -57.97
CA GLN A 278 43.78 -39.58 -58.07
C GLN A 278 43.42 -40.24 -59.41
N GLY A 279 42.75 -39.53 -60.31
CA GLY A 279 42.52 -39.93 -61.72
C GLY A 279 43.27 -38.99 -62.66
#